data_AF-A0ABD0N7C7-F1
#
_entry.id   AF-A0ABD0N7C7-F1
#
_cell.length_a   1.000
_cell.length_b   1.000
_cell.length_c   1.000
_cell.angle_alpha   90.00
_cell.angle_beta   90.00
_cell.angle_gamma   90.00
#
_symmetry.space_group_name_H-M   'P 1'
#
loop_
_entity.id
_entity.type
_entity.pdbx_description
1 polymer ?
#
loop_
_entity_poly.entity_id
_entity_poly.type
_entity_poly.pdbx_seq_one_letter_code
_entity_poly.pdbx_strand_id
1 'polypeptide(L)' 'NTDVSLSEQSAEIFRTLQYLSSVIDSMKTPLGTRENPARFCRDLLDCQHKMSD' A
#
# COMPACT_ATOMS: atom_id res chain seq x y z
N ASN A 1 -15.48 -30.22 -1.68
CA ASN A 1 -15.60 -29.39 -0.46
C ASN A 1 -14.26 -28.89 0.05
N THR A 2 -13.25 -29.74 0.26
CA THR A 2 -11.90 -29.33 0.67
C THR A 2 -11.18 -28.44 -0.35
N ASP A 3 -11.37 -28.68 -1.64
CA ASP A 3 -10.73 -27.88 -2.72
C ASP A 3 -11.22 -26.42 -2.78
N VAL A 4 -12.53 -26.21 -2.53
CA VAL A 4 -13.13 -24.86 -2.45
C VAL A 4 -12.56 -24.08 -1.26
N SER A 5 -12.38 -24.76 -0.12
CA SER A 5 -11.78 -24.16 1.08
C SER A 5 -10.30 -23.78 0.88
N LEU A 6 -9.54 -24.58 0.13
CA LEU A 6 -8.14 -24.26 -0.23
C LEU A 6 -8.07 -23.05 -1.18
N SER A 7 -8.97 -22.98 -2.15
CA SER A 7 -9.07 -21.83 -3.05
C SER A 7 -9.42 -20.54 -2.29
N GLU A 8 -10.38 -20.60 -1.36
CA GLU A 8 -10.76 -19.45 -0.52
C GLU A 8 -9.59 -18.97 0.35
N GLN A 9 -8.87 -19.91 0.99
CA GLN A 9 -7.67 -19.59 1.77
C GLN A 9 -6.58 -18.93 0.91
N SER A 10 -6.34 -19.46 -0.30
CA SER A 10 -5.35 -18.86 -1.21
C SER A 10 -5.73 -17.44 -1.64
N ALA A 11 -7.03 -17.18 -1.84
CA ALA A 11 -7.54 -15.85 -2.16
C ALA A 11 -7.39 -14.89 -0.98
N GLU A 12 -7.60 -15.35 0.26
CA GLU A 12 -7.38 -14.55 1.47
C GLU A 12 -5.90 -14.18 1.65
N ILE A 13 -4.99 -15.16 1.49
CA ILE A 13 -3.54 -14.91 1.52
C ILE A 13 -3.17 -13.83 0.51
N PHE A 14 -3.68 -13.92 -0.72
CA PHE A 14 -3.37 -12.95 -1.75
C PHE A 14 -3.89 -11.54 -1.40
N ARG A 15 -5.11 -11.43 -0.85
CA ARG A 15 -5.65 -10.15 -0.37
C ARG A 15 -4.79 -9.56 0.75
N THR A 16 -4.33 -10.38 1.68
CA THR A 16 -3.42 -9.92 2.74
C THR A 16 -2.10 -9.41 2.15
N LEU A 17 -1.51 -10.11 1.18
CA LEU A 17 -0.28 -9.67 0.53
C LEU A 17 -0.47 -8.35 -0.24
N GLN A 18 -1.58 -8.19 -0.96
CA GLN A 18 -1.92 -6.94 -1.64
C GLN A 18 -2.09 -5.78 -0.65
N TYR A 19 -2.76 -6.02 0.48
CA TYR A 19 -2.91 -5.03 1.53
C TYR A 19 -1.56 -4.64 2.15
N LEU A 20 -0.70 -5.61 2.46
CA LEU A 20 0.63 -5.32 3.00
C LEU A 20 1.50 -4.54 2.00
N SER A 21 1.40 -4.85 0.70
CA SER A 21 2.07 -4.08 -0.34
C SER A 21 1.61 -2.62 -0.34
N SER A 22 0.30 -2.37 -0.30
CA SER A 22 -0.23 -1.00 -0.31
C SER A 22 0.14 -0.22 0.96
N VAL A 23 0.20 -0.89 2.12
CA VAL A 23 0.70 -0.29 3.37
C VAL A 23 2.17 0.10 3.22
N ILE A 24 3.02 -0.78 2.71
CA ILE A 24 4.44 -0.50 2.47
C ILE A 24 4.62 0.67 1.51
N ASP A 25 3.86 0.71 0.42
CA ASP A 25 3.94 1.79 -0.56
C ASP A 25 3.47 3.12 0.06
N SER A 26 2.40 3.11 0.86
CA SER A 26 1.91 4.29 1.57
C SER A 26 2.92 4.87 2.57
N MET A 27 3.79 4.02 3.16
CA MET A 27 4.87 4.44 4.05
C MET A 27 6.06 5.02 3.29
N LYS A 28 6.36 4.49 2.10
CA LYS A 28 7.44 5.01 1.23
C LYS A 28 7.07 6.35 0.62
N THR A 29 5.80 6.54 0.26
CA THR A 29 5.25 7.74 -0.38
C THR A 29 3.98 8.20 0.35
N PRO A 30 4.12 8.95 1.46
CA PRO A 30 2.98 9.42 2.23
C PRO A 30 2.14 10.41 1.41
N LEU A 31 0.81 10.31 1.53
CA LEU A 31 -0.12 11.16 0.77
C LEU A 31 -0.30 12.57 1.36
N GLY A 32 0.12 12.79 2.60
CA GLY A 32 -0.07 14.08 3.29
C GLY A 32 -1.49 14.29 3.81
N THR A 33 -2.29 13.24 3.93
CA THR A 33 -3.60 13.29 4.59
C THR A 33 -3.43 13.19 6.10
N ARG A 34 -4.51 13.44 6.86
CA ARG A 34 -4.49 13.32 8.33
C ARG A 34 -4.08 11.91 8.79
N GLU A 35 -4.55 10.88 8.08
CA GLU A 35 -4.30 9.48 8.44
C GLU A 35 -2.97 8.95 7.90
N ASN A 36 -2.41 9.58 6.86
CA ASN A 36 -1.08 9.26 6.32
C ASN A 36 -0.26 10.54 6.06
N PRO A 37 0.23 11.19 7.14
CA PRO A 37 0.89 12.47 7.05
C PRO A 37 2.28 12.36 6.43
N ALA A 38 2.67 13.38 5.68
CA ALA A 38 4.07 13.62 5.35
C ALA A 38 4.77 14.33 6.52
N ARG A 39 6.10 14.28 6.55
CA ARG A 39 6.88 14.92 7.62
C ARG A 39 6.94 16.44 7.44
N PHE A 40 7.20 16.90 6.21
CA PHE A 40 7.12 18.31 5.82
C PHE A 40 6.44 18.46 4.46
N CYS A 41 5.88 19.65 4.17
CA CYS A 41 5.21 19.91 2.88
C CYS A 41 6.16 19.73 1.67
N ARG A 42 7.46 19.96 1.86
CA ARG A 42 8.46 19.77 0.80
C ARG A 42 8.59 18.31 0.37
N ASP A 43 8.45 17.36 1.30
CA ASP A 43 8.56 15.94 1.00
C ASP A 43 7.48 15.48 0.01
N LEU A 44 6.26 16.05 0.08
CA LEU A 44 5.18 15.76 -0.87
C LEU A 44 5.56 16.18 -2.30
N LEU A 45 6.14 17.37 -2.45
CA LEU A 45 6.59 17.86 -3.74
C LEU A 45 7.73 16.98 -4.28
N ASP A 46 8.73 16.68 -3.45
CA ASP A 46 9.89 15.89 -3.87
C ASP A 46 9.50 14.43 -4.19
N CYS A 47 8.50 13.86 -3.52
CA CYS A 47 7.95 12.53 -3.83
C CYS A 47 7.23 12.51 -5.19
N GLN A 48 6.41 13.53 -5.50
CA GLN A 48 5.68 13.61 -6.77
C GLN A 48 6.63 13.74 -7.98
N HIS A 49 7.68 14.55 -7.86
CA HIS A 49 8.67 14.69 -8.92
C HIS A 49 9.39 13.38 -9.21
N LYS A 50 9.73 12.57 -8.19
CA LYS A 50 10.34 11.23 -8.38
C LYS A 50 9.44 10.19 -9.04
N MET A 51 8.13 10.37 -9.00
CA MET A 51 7.16 9.46 -9.63
C MET A 51 6.85 9.85 -11.09
N SER A 52 7.32 11.02 -11.54
CA SER A 52 7.01 11.60 -12.86
C SER A 52 8.07 11.27 -13.93
N ASP A 53 9.11 10.51 -13.56
CA ASP A 53 10.12 9.94 -14.47
C ASP A 53 9.70 8.54 -14.95
#